data_AF-A0A2R3WJG8-F1
#
_entry.id   AF-A0A2R3WJG8-F1
#
_cell.length_a   1.000
_cell.length_b   1.000
_cell.length_c   1.000
_cell.angle_alpha   90.00
_cell.angle_beta   90.00
_cell.angle_gamma   90.00
#
_symmetry.space_group_name_H-M   'P 1'
#
loop_
_entity.id
_entity.type
_entity.pdbx_description
1 polymer ?
#
loop_
_entity_poly.entity_id
_entity_poly.type
_entity_poly.pdbx_seq_one_letter_code
_entity_poly.pdbx_strand_id
1 'polypeptide(L)'
;VDKLNALAGTTYDGKTIEEIVLAVANDADKKVLFNQAAQHFNHTFYFRCLVPNGKSMPKSLESAIAAQFGSVEKFKDTFSQAGVNNFGSGWTWLC
;
A
#
# COMPACT_ATOMS: atom_id res chain seq x y z
N VAL A 1 9.05 1.83 11.85
CA VAL A 1 8.30 1.31 13.01
C VAL A 1 8.62 2.12 14.26
N ASP A 2 9.90 2.25 14.64
CA ASP A 2 10.28 2.95 15.88
C ASP A 2 9.78 4.40 15.96
N LYS A 3 9.95 5.17 14.88
CA LYS A 3 9.44 6.56 14.83
C LYS A 3 7.92 6.64 14.88
N LEU A 4 7.20 5.66 14.32
CA LEU A 4 5.75 5.56 14.46
C LEU A 4 5.37 5.34 15.92
N ASN A 5 5.99 4.35 16.58
CA ASN A 5 5.73 4.02 17.98
C ASN A 5 6.01 5.22 18.90
N ALA A 6 7.11 5.93 18.68
CA ALA A 6 7.46 7.12 19.45
C ALA A 6 6.44 8.27 19.28
N LEU A 7 5.91 8.47 18.08
CA LEU A 7 4.93 9.54 17.79
C LEU A 7 3.50 9.18 18.24
N ALA A 8 3.13 7.90 18.17
CA ALA A 8 1.82 7.42 18.61
C ALA A 8 1.71 7.48 20.15
N GLY A 9 2.81 7.21 20.86
CA GLY A 9 2.82 7.06 22.31
C GLY A 9 1.78 6.02 22.73
N THR A 10 1.07 6.29 23.83
CA THR A 10 -0.01 5.41 24.31
C THR A 10 -1.39 5.78 23.77
N THR A 11 -1.51 6.88 23.00
CA THR A 11 -2.80 7.42 22.52
C THR A 11 -3.53 6.44 21.62
N TYR A 12 -2.77 5.63 20.87
CA TYR A 12 -3.28 4.69 19.88
C TYR A 12 -3.01 3.23 20.26
N ASP A 13 -2.73 2.95 21.54
CA ASP A 13 -2.50 1.58 21.99
C ASP A 13 -3.73 0.70 21.70
N GLY A 14 -3.48 -0.50 21.16
CA GLY A 14 -4.52 -1.45 20.78
C GLY A 14 -5.26 -1.11 19.48
N LYS A 15 -4.95 0.02 18.82
CA LYS A 15 -5.49 0.34 17.50
C LYS A 15 -4.74 -0.37 16.38
N THR A 16 -5.46 -0.75 15.33
CA THR A 16 -4.83 -1.25 14.11
C THR A 16 -4.15 -0.11 13.37
N ILE A 17 -3.21 -0.45 12.48
CA ILE A 17 -2.51 0.57 11.70
C ILE A 17 -3.48 1.34 10.77
N GLU A 18 -4.49 0.68 10.25
CA GLU A 18 -5.54 1.29 9.41
C GLU A 18 -6.37 2.30 10.20
N GLU A 19 -6.77 1.97 11.43
CA GLU A 19 -7.48 2.89 12.32
C GLU A 19 -6.64 4.15 12.59
N ILE A 20 -5.34 3.99 12.83
CA ILE A 20 -4.42 5.12 13.06
C ILE A 20 -4.33 5.98 11.80
N VAL A 21 -4.06 5.38 10.63
CA VAL A 21 -3.94 6.10 9.35
C VAL A 21 -5.19 6.93 9.07
N LEU A 22 -6.38 6.33 9.20
CA LEU A 22 -7.65 7.01 8.93
C LEU A 22 -7.94 8.11 9.95
N ALA A 23 -7.63 7.88 11.23
CA ALA A 23 -7.86 8.87 12.30
C ALA A 23 -7.04 10.14 12.13
N VAL A 24 -5.87 10.07 11.48
CA VAL A 24 -4.95 11.21 11.35
C VAL A 24 -4.80 11.73 9.91
N ALA A 25 -5.51 11.15 8.94
CA ALA A 25 -5.31 11.40 7.51
C ALA A 25 -5.44 12.88 7.09
N ASN A 26 -6.37 13.61 7.72
CA ASN A 26 -6.67 15.00 7.38
C ASN A 26 -6.29 15.97 8.51
N ASP A 27 -5.55 15.50 9.51
CA ASP A 27 -5.11 16.32 10.64
C ASP A 27 -3.75 16.97 10.30
N ALA A 28 -3.77 18.28 10.09
CA ALA A 28 -2.59 19.04 9.70
C ALA A 28 -1.48 19.04 10.78
N ASP A 29 -1.85 18.90 12.05
CA ASP A 29 -0.91 18.87 13.17
C ASP A 29 -0.29 17.48 13.35
N LYS A 30 -0.93 16.44 12.81
CA LYS A 30 -0.46 15.05 12.87
C LYS A 30 0.16 14.54 11.56
N LYS A 31 0.52 15.42 10.62
CA LYS A 31 1.16 15.05 9.33
C LYS A 31 2.34 14.09 9.48
N VAL A 32 3.22 14.31 10.47
CA VAL A 32 4.38 13.42 10.66
C VAL A 32 3.94 12.03 11.12
N LEU A 33 2.97 11.94 12.03
CA LEU A 33 2.39 10.68 12.47
C LEU A 33 1.68 9.96 11.31
N PHE A 34 0.88 10.69 10.53
CA PHE A 34 0.26 10.16 9.30
C PHE A 34 1.29 9.55 8.37
N ASN A 35 2.36 10.29 8.05
CA ASN A 35 3.40 9.81 7.15
C ASN A 35 4.07 8.53 7.68
N GLN A 36 4.34 8.42 8.98
CA GLN A 36 4.94 7.20 9.54
C GLN A 36 3.96 6.03 9.58
N ALA A 37 2.69 6.28 9.90
CA ALA A 37 1.65 5.26 9.97
C ALA A 37 1.33 4.71 8.56
N ALA A 38 1.11 5.60 7.60
CA ALA A 38 0.84 5.24 6.21
C ALA A 38 2.03 4.49 5.60
N GLN A 39 3.26 4.93 5.82
CA GLN A 39 4.43 4.20 5.34
C GLN A 39 4.57 2.83 6.00
N HIS A 40 4.26 2.67 7.29
CA HIS A 40 4.26 1.35 7.92
C HIS A 40 3.23 0.42 7.27
N PHE A 41 2.00 0.90 7.04
CA PHE A 41 0.96 0.16 6.33
C PHE A 41 1.43 -0.23 4.91
N ASN A 42 1.91 0.74 4.13
CA ASN A 42 2.29 0.54 2.74
C ASN A 42 3.42 -0.50 2.59
N HIS A 43 4.49 -0.40 3.39
CA HIS A 43 5.59 -1.37 3.35
C HIS A 43 5.15 -2.75 3.80
N THR A 44 4.33 -2.84 4.85
CA THR A 44 3.82 -4.14 5.34
C THR A 44 2.98 -4.82 4.26
N PHE A 45 2.14 -4.07 3.55
CA PHE A 45 1.38 -4.59 2.42
C PHE A 45 2.30 -5.05 1.29
N TYR A 46 3.25 -4.20 0.87
CA TYR A 46 4.19 -4.50 -0.21
C TYR A 46 4.97 -5.79 0.04
N PHE A 47 5.53 -5.97 1.24
CA PHE A 47 6.28 -7.19 1.54
C PHE A 47 5.41 -8.44 1.58
N ARG A 48 4.11 -8.32 1.93
CA ARG A 48 3.15 -9.43 1.85
C ARG A 48 2.79 -9.81 0.41
N CYS A 49 3.02 -8.93 -0.57
CA CYS A 49 2.85 -9.25 -1.99
C CYS A 49 4.02 -10.08 -2.55
N LEU A 50 5.14 -10.18 -1.83
CA LEU A 50 6.35 -10.85 -2.30
C LEU A 50 6.52 -12.21 -1.62
N VAL A 51 6.93 -13.20 -2.40
CA VAL A 51 7.31 -14.53 -1.94
C VAL A 51 8.37 -15.09 -2.87
N PRO A 52 9.35 -15.88 -2.40
CA PRO A 52 10.33 -16.51 -3.28
C PRO A 52 9.64 -17.29 -4.42
N ASN A 53 10.11 -17.08 -5.65
CA ASN A 53 9.60 -17.71 -6.87
C ASN A 53 8.14 -17.36 -7.26
N GLY A 54 7.47 -16.48 -6.52
CA GLY A 54 6.08 -16.09 -6.78
C GLY A 54 5.07 -17.22 -6.52
N LYS A 55 3.80 -16.93 -6.81
CA LYS A 55 2.69 -17.88 -6.78
C LYS A 55 1.86 -17.74 -8.04
N SER A 56 1.26 -18.84 -8.50
CA SER A 56 0.33 -18.81 -9.62
C SER A 56 -0.86 -17.90 -9.30
N MET A 57 -1.28 -17.10 -10.29
CA MET A 57 -2.45 -16.24 -10.17
C MET A 57 -3.73 -17.10 -10.08
N PRO A 58 -4.63 -16.85 -9.11
CA PRO A 58 -5.92 -17.50 -9.08
C PRO A 58 -6.78 -17.13 -10.31
N LYS A 59 -7.53 -18.09 -10.87
CA LYS A 59 -8.37 -17.85 -12.07
C LYS A 59 -9.39 -16.71 -11.92
N SER A 60 -9.92 -16.52 -10.72
CA SER A 60 -10.85 -15.43 -10.43
C SER A 60 -10.17 -14.06 -10.57
N LEU A 61 -8.94 -13.93 -10.10
CA LEU A 61 -8.13 -12.71 -10.23
C LEU A 61 -7.72 -12.49 -11.68
N GLU A 62 -7.28 -13.54 -12.38
CA GLU A 62 -6.95 -13.48 -13.81
C GLU A 62 -8.14 -12.96 -14.63
N SER A 63 -9.33 -13.50 -14.37
CA SER A 63 -10.56 -13.09 -15.06
C SER A 63 -10.94 -11.64 -14.76
N ALA A 64 -10.82 -11.20 -13.51
CA ALA A 64 -11.09 -9.81 -13.13
C ALA A 64 -10.11 -8.84 -13.81
N ILE A 65 -8.82 -9.18 -13.84
CA ILE A 65 -7.80 -8.39 -14.51
C ILE A 65 -8.06 -8.35 -16.02
N ALA A 66 -8.33 -9.49 -16.65
CA ALA A 66 -8.62 -9.54 -18.08
C ALA A 66 -9.88 -8.74 -18.44
N ALA A 67 -10.92 -8.80 -17.62
CA ALA A 67 -12.14 -8.01 -17.83
C ALA A 67 -11.88 -6.50 -17.75
N GLN A 68 -11.06 -6.05 -16.80
CA GLN A 68 -10.79 -4.63 -16.58
C GLN A 68 -9.74 -4.05 -17.55
N PHE A 69 -8.69 -4.82 -17.84
CA PHE A 69 -7.50 -4.34 -18.57
C PHE A 69 -7.35 -4.96 -19.97
N GLY A 70 -8.21 -5.91 -20.34
CA GLY A 70 -8.17 -6.67 -21.60
C GLY A 70 -7.33 -7.94 -21.53
N SER A 71 -6.19 -7.90 -20.82
CA SER A 71 -5.36 -9.08 -20.55
C SER A 71 -4.44 -8.85 -19.34
N VAL A 72 -3.91 -9.93 -18.77
CA VAL A 72 -2.91 -9.83 -17.68
C VAL A 72 -1.62 -9.15 -18.15
N GLU A 73 -1.21 -9.38 -19.40
CA GLU A 73 -0.04 -8.74 -20.00
C GLU A 73 -0.25 -7.22 -20.11
N LYS A 74 -1.40 -6.79 -20.65
CA LYS A 74 -1.74 -5.37 -20.75
C LYS A 74 -1.84 -4.69 -19.39
N PHE A 75 -2.35 -5.41 -18.37
CA PHE A 75 -2.30 -4.93 -16.99
C PHE A 75 -0.86 -4.72 -16.51
N LYS A 76 0.04 -5.69 -16.69
CA LYS A 76 1.45 -5.56 -16.27
C LYS A 76 2.14 -4.38 -16.93
N ASP A 77 1.90 -4.15 -18.23
CA ASP A 77 2.44 -3.01 -18.95
C ASP A 77 1.90 -1.69 -18.39
N THR A 78 0.58 -1.61 -18.21
CA THR A 78 -0.10 -0.41 -17.67
C THR A 78 0.38 -0.09 -16.26
N PHE A 79 0.46 -1.10 -15.39
CA PHE A 79 0.89 -0.96 -14.00
C PHE A 79 2.37 -0.56 -13.91
N SER A 80 3.22 -1.14 -14.77
CA SER A 80 4.65 -0.80 -14.84
C SER A 80 4.85 0.63 -15.33
N GLN A 81 4.11 1.06 -16.36
CA GLN A 81 4.14 2.45 -16.83
C GLN A 81 3.68 3.44 -15.76
N ALA A 82 2.62 3.10 -15.01
CA ALA A 82 2.18 3.92 -13.87
C ALA A 82 3.27 4.04 -12.80
N GLY A 83 4.00 2.96 -12.51
CA GLY A 83 5.17 2.99 -11.61
C GLY A 83 6.31 3.85 -12.13
N VAL A 84 6.70 3.71 -13.40
CA VAL A 84 7.77 4.52 -14.02
C VAL A 84 7.42 6.01 -14.03
N ASN A 85 6.16 6.35 -14.28
CA ASN A 85 5.69 7.73 -14.34
C ASN A 85 5.32 8.30 -12.96
N ASN A 86 5.43 7.53 -11.88
CA ASN A 86 5.22 8.00 -10.50
C ASN A 86 6.46 8.76 -10.04
N PHE A 87 6.55 10.04 -10.41
CA PHE A 87 7.75 10.84 -10.20
C PHE A 87 8.05 11.07 -8.71
N GLY A 88 9.25 10.66 -8.28
CA GLY A 88 9.70 10.80 -6.90
C GLY A 88 9.42 9.54 -6.06
N SER A 89 9.28 9.72 -4.75
CA SER A 89 8.93 8.62 -3.83
C SER A 89 7.42 8.43 -3.80
N GLY A 90 6.96 7.21 -4.07
CA GLY A 90 5.53 6.93 -4.12
C GLY A 90 5.20 5.44 -4.15
N TRP A 91 3.91 5.16 -4.31
CA TRP A 91 3.34 3.82 -4.41
C TRP A 91 2.38 3.73 -5.59
N THR A 92 2.40 2.61 -6.30
CA THR A 92 1.44 2.28 -7.36
C THR A 92 0.62 1.09 -6.89
N TRP A 93 -0.71 1.21 -6.97
CA TRP A 93 -1.65 0.25 -6.37
C TRP A 93 -2.61 -0.35 -7.41
N LEU A 94 -2.97 -1.62 -7.20
CA LEU A 94 -4.13 -2.26 -7.82
C LEU A 94 -5.15 -2.42 -6.67
N CYS A 95 -6.31 -1.78 -6.80
CA CYS A 95 -7.35 -1.73 -5.78
C CYS A 95 -8.67 -2.27 -6.32
#